data_AF-A0AAW2FR40-F1
#
_entry.id   AF-A0AAW2FR40-F1
#
_cell.length_a   1.000
_cell.length_b   1.000
_cell.length_c   1.000
_cell.angle_alpha   90.00
_cell.angle_beta   90.00
_cell.angle_gamma   90.00
#
_symmetry.space_group_name_H-M   'P 1'
#
loop_
_entity.id
_entity.type
_entity.pdbx_description
1 polymer ?
#
loop_
_entity_poly.entity_id
_entity_poly.type
_entity_poly.pdbx_seq_one_letter_code
_entity_poly.pdbx_strand_id
1 'polypeptide(L)'
;MSERGGYCCCIHNCNSSSNPKRGIKTTLFRFPKDTKRSRLWVLACGRDNLLNKTAMELYNNYRVCKLHFENKMFFNFEKTRLQPNAVPNFQIRNKSM
;
A
#
# COMPACT_ATOMS: atom_id res chain seq x y z
N MET A 1 -23.52 13.73 6.03
CA MET A 1 -22.21 13.60 5.36
C MET A 1 -21.92 12.12 5.22
N SER A 2 -21.90 11.57 4.01
CA SER A 2 -21.66 10.14 3.78
C SER A 2 -20.24 9.78 4.24
N GLU A 3 -20.13 8.92 5.24
CA GLU A 3 -18.86 8.42 5.74
C GLU A 3 -18.09 7.80 4.57
N ARG A 4 -17.03 8.47 4.08
CA ARG A 4 -16.14 7.88 3.07
C ARG A 4 -15.51 6.64 3.69
N GLY A 5 -16.03 5.47 3.35
CA GLY A 5 -15.53 4.18 3.82
C GLY A 5 -14.06 4.02 3.41
N GLY A 6 -13.14 4.23 4.36
CA GLY A 6 -11.70 4.31 4.13
C GLY A 6 -11.08 3.16 3.33
N TYR A 7 -9.77 3.26 3.08
CA TYR A 7 -9.05 2.35 2.19
C TYR A 7 -8.53 1.11 2.91
N CYS A 8 -8.51 -0.03 2.23
CA CYS A 8 -7.85 -1.26 2.66
C CYS A 8 -6.55 -1.48 1.87
N CYS A 9 -5.62 -2.23 2.45
CA CYS A 9 -4.40 -2.67 1.77
C CYS A 9 -4.75 -3.61 0.61
N CYS A 10 -4.14 -3.39 -0.55
CA CYS A 10 -4.37 -4.18 -1.74
C CYS A 10 -3.38 -5.34 -1.93
N ILE A 11 -2.43 -5.56 -1.01
CA ILE A 11 -1.63 -6.78 -1.01
C ILE A 11 -2.53 -7.97 -0.68
N HIS A 12 -2.36 -9.08 -1.41
CA HIS A 12 -3.08 -10.33 -1.18
C HIS A 12 -2.97 -10.79 0.29
N ASN A 13 -4.07 -11.22 0.89
CA ASN A 13 -4.17 -11.65 2.30
C ASN A 13 -3.76 -10.61 3.37
N CYS A 14 -3.75 -9.32 3.05
CA CYS A 14 -3.54 -8.26 4.04
C CYS A 14 -4.86 -7.66 4.54
N ASN A 15 -5.07 -7.70 5.86
CA ASN A 15 -6.27 -7.14 6.53
C ASN A 15 -6.03 -5.72 7.11
N SER A 16 -5.06 -4.98 6.59
CA SER A 16 -4.76 -3.61 7.03
C SER A 16 -5.72 -2.60 6.40
N SER A 17 -6.12 -1.58 7.16
CA SER A 17 -7.11 -0.57 6.75
C SER A 17 -6.84 0.81 7.37
N SER A 18 -7.32 1.88 6.74
CA SER A 18 -7.34 3.22 7.36
C SER A 18 -8.49 3.38 8.35
N ASN A 19 -9.53 2.55 8.23
CA ASN A 19 -10.68 2.51 9.11
C ASN A 19 -10.66 1.22 9.96
N PRO A 20 -10.61 1.31 11.31
CA PRO A 20 -10.58 0.15 12.19
C PRO A 20 -11.81 -0.77 12.05
N LYS A 21 -12.95 -0.25 11.57
CA LYS A 21 -14.14 -1.07 11.29
C LYS A 21 -13.95 -2.07 10.13
N ARG A 22 -12.92 -1.89 9.29
CA ARG A 22 -12.65 -2.72 8.10
C ARG A 22 -11.36 -3.55 8.19
N GLY A 23 -10.60 -3.43 9.28
CA GLY A 23 -9.33 -4.14 9.44
C GLY A 23 -8.37 -3.48 10.44
N ILE A 24 -7.13 -3.97 10.48
CA ILE A 24 -6.08 -3.47 11.38
C ILE A 24 -5.71 -2.04 10.98
N LYS A 25 -6.00 -1.07 11.85
CA LYS A 25 -5.72 0.35 11.61
C LYS A 25 -4.23 0.58 11.40
N THR A 26 -3.83 1.10 10.25
CA THR A 26 -2.42 1.39 9.93
C THR A 26 -2.29 2.50 8.89
N THR A 27 -1.08 3.00 8.71
CA THR A 27 -0.75 3.95 7.63
C THR A 27 -0.79 3.23 6.29
N LEU A 28 -1.47 3.80 5.30
CA LEU A 28 -1.45 3.32 3.93
C LEU A 28 -0.94 4.38 2.96
N PHE A 29 -0.21 3.93 1.96
CA PHE A 29 0.41 4.75 0.93
C PHE A 29 -0.30 4.58 -0.39
N ARG A 30 -0.37 5.66 -1.17
CA ARG A 30 -0.85 5.62 -2.55
C ARG A 30 0.20 4.98 -3.44
N PHE A 31 -0.25 4.36 -4.52
CA PHE A 31 0.64 3.98 -5.60
C PHE A 31 1.37 5.22 -6.16
N PRO A 32 2.59 5.07 -6.69
CA PRO A 32 3.24 6.12 -7.47
C PRO A 32 2.43 6.48 -8.72
N LYS A 33 2.48 7.75 -9.14
CA LYS A 33 1.94 8.18 -10.45
C LYS A 33 2.82 7.71 -11.62
N ASP A 34 4.09 7.43 -11.36
CA ASP A 34 5.01 6.88 -12.36
C ASP A 34 4.63 5.44 -12.72
N THR A 35 4.45 5.19 -14.02
CA THR A 35 3.97 3.91 -14.56
C THR A 35 4.89 2.74 -14.22
N LYS A 36 6.22 2.92 -14.33
CA LYS A 36 7.18 1.84 -14.10
C LYS A 36 7.17 1.43 -12.63
N ARG A 37 7.19 2.40 -11.72
CA ARG A 37 7.15 2.16 -10.27
C ARG A 37 5.80 1.64 -9.79
N SER A 38 4.71 2.14 -10.36
CA SER A 38 3.37 1.63 -10.08
C SER A 38 3.25 0.15 -10.45
N ARG A 39 3.83 -0.25 -11.59
CA ARG A 39 3.89 -1.66 -12.00
C ARG A 39 4.66 -2.54 -11.01
N LEU A 40 5.77 -2.07 -10.45
CA LEU A 40 6.49 -2.82 -9.40
C LEU A 40 5.62 -3.05 -8.15
N TRP A 41 4.84 -2.04 -7.75
CA TRP A 41 3.89 -2.19 -6.63
C TRP A 41 2.77 -3.18 -6.97
N VAL A 42 2.25 -3.18 -8.20
CA VAL A 42 1.23 -4.13 -8.65
C VAL A 42 1.74 -5.57 -8.57
N LEU A 43 2.94 -5.84 -9.05
CA LEU A 43 3.56 -7.17 -8.97
C LEU A 43 3.66 -7.65 -7.52
N ALA A 44 4.08 -6.77 -6.61
CA ALA A 44 4.15 -7.07 -5.18
C ALA A 44 2.77 -7.26 -4.52
N CYS A 45 1.68 -6.82 -5.14
CA CYS A 45 0.33 -7.04 -4.61
C CYS A 45 -0.16 -8.47 -4.77
N GLY A 46 0.37 -9.23 -5.75
CA GLY A 46 -0.08 -10.60 -6.02
C GLY A 46 -1.57 -10.66 -6.39
N ARG A 47 -2.07 -9.67 -7.15
CA ARG A 47 -3.47 -9.61 -7.60
C ARG A 47 -3.56 -9.28 -9.08
N ASP A 48 -4.04 -10.23 -9.86
CA ASP A 48 -4.10 -10.12 -11.32
C ASP A 48 -5.03 -8.99 -11.80
N ASN A 49 -6.10 -8.71 -11.04
CA ASN A 49 -7.03 -7.64 -11.38
C ASN A 49 -6.41 -6.23 -11.33
N LEU A 50 -5.21 -6.08 -10.75
CA LEU A 50 -4.47 -4.82 -10.75
C LEU A 50 -3.57 -4.65 -11.97
N LEU A 51 -3.23 -5.73 -12.68
CA LEU A 51 -2.32 -5.70 -13.85
C LEU A 51 -2.87 -4.87 -15.00
N ASN A 52 -4.21 -4.83 -15.15
CA ASN A 52 -4.88 -4.12 -16.24
C ASN A 52 -5.22 -2.65 -15.90
N LYS A 53 -4.75 -2.13 -14.75
CA LYS A 53 -5.07 -0.77 -14.29
C LYS A 53 -3.97 0.22 -14.66
N THR A 54 -4.38 1.43 -15.03
CA THR A 54 -3.46 2.54 -15.24
C THR A 54 -2.85 3.02 -13.91
N ALA A 55 -1.68 3.66 -13.99
CA ALA A 55 -1.03 4.24 -12.80
C ALA A 55 -1.92 5.27 -12.07
N MET A 56 -2.77 6.00 -12.81
CA MET A 56 -3.70 6.98 -12.24
C MET A 56 -4.86 6.30 -11.49
N GLU A 57 -5.44 5.24 -12.04
CA GLU A 57 -6.46 4.44 -11.34
C GLU A 57 -5.90 3.81 -10.07
N LEU A 58 -4.68 3.30 -10.12
CA LEU A 58 -3.96 2.76 -8.97
C LEU A 58 -3.72 3.84 -7.91
N TYR A 59 -3.20 5.00 -8.31
CA TYR A 59 -2.95 6.15 -7.42
C TYR A 59 -4.23 6.62 -6.72
N ASN A 60 -5.35 6.69 -7.43
CA ASN A 60 -6.60 7.19 -6.87
C ASN A 60 -7.25 6.18 -5.92
N ASN A 61 -7.30 4.90 -6.29
CA ASN A 61 -8.22 3.94 -5.68
C ASN A 61 -7.55 2.91 -4.76
N TYR A 62 -6.24 2.66 -4.89
CA TYR A 62 -5.57 1.55 -4.21
C TYR A 62 -4.50 2.03 -3.24
N ARG A 63 -4.30 1.28 -2.16
CA ARG A 63 -3.30 1.60 -1.13
C ARG A 63 -2.52 0.37 -0.70
N VAL A 64 -1.27 0.58 -0.28
CA VAL A 64 -0.43 -0.45 0.35
C VAL A 64 -0.05 0.02 1.76
N CYS A 65 -0.19 -0.83 2.77
CA CYS A 65 0.12 -0.43 4.15
C CYS A 65 1.62 -0.41 4.44
N LYS A 66 2.02 0.36 5.47
CA LYS A 66 3.43 0.53 5.86
C LYS A 66 4.16 -0.76 6.22
N LEU A 67 3.42 -1.83 6.56
CA LEU A 67 4.01 -3.10 7.00
C LEU A 67 4.74 -3.83 5.88
N HIS A 68 4.47 -3.50 4.62
CA HIS A 68 5.04 -4.13 3.44
C HIS A 68 6.28 -3.41 2.90
N PHE A 69 6.81 -2.42 3.61
CA PHE A 69 8.03 -1.71 3.25
C PHE A 69 9.10 -1.94 4.30
N GLU A 70 10.35 -2.08 3.87
CA GLU A 70 11.49 -2.17 4.79
C GLU A 70 11.74 -0.83 5.48
N ASN A 71 12.32 -0.87 6.69
CA ASN A 71 12.59 0.35 7.48
C ASN A 71 13.46 1.36 6.70
N LYS A 72 14.42 0.88 5.91
CA LYS A 72 15.32 1.71 5.09
C LYS A 72 14.60 2.48 3.96
N MET A 73 13.37 2.09 3.61
CA MET A 73 12.58 2.71 2.55
C MET A 73 11.80 3.94 3.01
N PHE A 74 11.90 4.31 4.30
CA PHE A 74 11.25 5.48 4.87
C PHE A 74 12.25 6.63 5.04
N PHE A 75 11.77 7.86 4.91
CA PHE A 75 12.55 9.05 5.25
C PHE A 75 12.53 9.36 6.75
N ASN A 76 11.63 8.73 7.51
CA ASN A 76 11.42 9.01 8.92
C ASN A 76 11.09 7.75 9.73
N PHE A 77 11.46 7.80 11.02
CA PHE A 77 11.25 6.69 11.96
C PHE A 77 9.77 6.36 12.20
N GLU A 78 8.87 7.34 12.09
CA GLU A 78 7.42 7.13 12.24
C GLU A 78 6.81 6.35 11.06
N LYS A 79 7.56 6.15 9.98
CA LYS A 79 7.14 5.44 8.76
C LYS A 79 5.90 6.06 8.12
N THR A 80 5.90 7.39 7.98
CA THR A 80 4.80 8.16 7.36
C THR A 80 5.18 8.73 5.99
N ARG A 81 6.46 8.65 5.58
CA ARG A 81 6.95 9.12 4.27
C ARG A 81 7.88 8.11 3.63
N LEU A 82 7.53 7.65 2.42
CA LEU A 82 8.34 6.72 1.62
C LEU A 82 9.37 7.44 0.77
N GLN A 83 10.50 6.76 0.52
CA GLN A 83 11.52 7.20 -0.42
C GLN A 83 11.07 7.04 -1.89
N PRO A 84 11.65 7.81 -2.84
CA PRO A 84 11.39 7.70 -4.27
C PRO A 84 11.82 6.38 -4.92
N ASN A 85 12.41 5.43 -4.21
CA ASN A 85 12.73 4.10 -4.72
C ASN A 85 12.02 3.01 -3.92
N ALA A 86 11.13 3.37 -2.99
CA ALA A 86 10.41 2.40 -2.19
C ALA A 86 9.49 1.51 -3.05
N VAL A 87 9.63 0.20 -2.85
CA VAL A 87 8.83 -0.84 -3.48
C VAL A 87 8.34 -1.79 -2.38
N PRO A 88 7.03 -2.08 -2.29
CA PRO A 88 6.54 -2.98 -1.28
C PRO A 88 6.96 -4.42 -1.57
N ASN A 89 6.97 -5.25 -0.53
CA ASN A 89 7.28 -6.66 -0.62
C ASN A 89 6.09 -7.50 -0.12
N PHE A 90 5.67 -8.45 -0.95
CA PHE A 90 4.61 -9.42 -0.67
C PHE A 90 4.87 -10.23 0.62
N GLN A 91 6.11 -10.60 0.88
CA GLN A 91 6.51 -11.47 2.01
C GLN A 91 6.62 -10.73 3.33
N ILE A 92 6.79 -9.40 3.32
CA ILE A 92 6.96 -8.64 4.55
C ILE A 92 5.58 -8.39 5.15
N ARG A 93 5.22 -9.19 6.16
CA ARG A 93 4.23 -8.83 7.15
C ARG A 93 4.99 -8.63 8.44
N ASN A 94 5.42 -7.40 8.72
CA ASN A 94 5.94 -7.07 10.04
C ASN A 94 4.79 -7.24 11.04
N LYS A 95 4.60 -8.46 11.53
CA LYS A 95 3.90 -8.72 12.77
C LYS A 95 4.79 -8.10 13.83
N SER A 96 4.37 -6.97 14.38
CA SER A 96 4.87 -6.59 15.69
C SER A 96 4.60 -7.79 16.59
N MET A 97 5.67 -8.33 17.18
CA MET A 97 5.57 -9.22 18.34
C MET A 97 4.79 -8.53 19.45
#